data_AF-A0A022MFJ2-F1
#
_entry.id   AF-A0A022MFJ2-F1
#
_cell.length_a   1.000
_cell.length_b   1.000
_cell.length_c   1.000
_cell.angle_alpha   90.00
_cell.angle_beta   90.00
_cell.angle_gamma   90.00
#
_symmetry.space_group_name_H-M   'P 1'
#
loop_
_entity.id
_entity.type
_entity.pdbx_description
1 polymer ?
#
loop_
_entity_poly.entity_id
_entity_poly.type
_entity_poly.pdbx_seq_one_letter_code
_entity_poly.pdbx_strand_id
1 'polypeptide(L)'
;MAGRAIRVRLDGSASNRDIDALKAWLERENPLEELVADGRLHILEQPRSDAPPGHMGAGMEILLVLVGAGAEVIFGELLEQTGRAVAAWRENRRRVEPGPPPEQRVDPVNPGEE
;
A
#
# COMPACT_ATOMS: atom_id res chain seq x y z
N MET A 1 -0.33 14.60 -14.92
CA MET A 1 -1.32 13.51 -14.96
C MET A 1 -1.92 13.40 -13.58
N ALA A 2 -3.22 13.66 -13.41
CA ALA A 2 -3.90 13.47 -12.14
C ALA A 2 -4.19 11.97 -11.98
N GLY A 3 -3.22 11.23 -11.44
CA GLY A 3 -3.46 9.86 -10.98
C GLY A 3 -4.21 9.90 -9.65
N ARG A 4 -4.89 8.82 -9.27
CA ARG A 4 -5.33 8.59 -7.90
C ARG A 4 -4.47 7.49 -7.32
N ALA A 5 -3.98 7.69 -6.11
CA ALA A 5 -3.16 6.71 -5.44
C ALA A 5 -3.73 6.36 -4.07
N ILE A 6 -3.46 5.16 -3.60
CA ILE A 6 -3.72 4.74 -2.24
C ILE A 6 -2.35 4.48 -1.61
N ARG A 7 -2.10 5.11 -0.48
CA ARG A 7 -0.86 4.95 0.27
C ARG A 7 -1.12 4.03 1.45
N VAL A 8 -0.26 3.04 1.60
CA VAL A 8 -0.22 2.12 2.73
C VAL A 8 1.06 2.34 3.51
N ARG A 9 0.91 2.74 4.77
CA ARG A 9 2.02 2.93 5.72
C ARG A 9 1.96 1.85 6.78
N LEU A 10 3.10 1.24 7.06
CA LEU A 10 3.33 0.43 8.25
C LEU A 10 4.17 1.24 9.22
N ASP A 11 3.86 1.25 10.51
CA ASP A 11 4.58 2.02 11.53
C ASP A 11 6.10 1.76 11.61
N GLY A 12 6.80 2.49 12.49
CA GLY A 12 8.27 2.38 12.63
C GLY A 12 8.77 1.04 13.18
N SER A 13 7.89 0.09 13.52
CA SER A 13 8.27 -1.27 13.89
C SER A 13 8.37 -2.21 12.67
N ALA A 14 7.87 -1.78 11.51
CA ALA A 14 7.91 -2.55 10.29
C ALA A 14 9.34 -2.65 9.73
N SER A 15 9.73 -3.87 9.38
CA SER A 15 10.98 -4.13 8.66
C SER A 15 10.77 -4.05 7.14
N ASN A 16 11.86 -3.90 6.37
CA ASN A 16 11.79 -3.98 4.90
C ASN A 16 11.17 -5.30 4.41
N ARG A 17 11.40 -6.39 5.15
CA ARG A 17 10.78 -7.69 4.86
C ARG A 17 9.26 -7.67 5.00
N ASP A 18 8.73 -6.91 5.96
CA ASP A 18 7.28 -6.76 6.12
C ASP A 18 6.68 -5.98 4.95
N ILE A 19 7.42 -5.00 4.42
CA ILE A 19 7.03 -4.21 3.24
C ILE A 19 7.03 -5.09 1.98
N ASP A 20 8.09 -5.86 1.75
CA ASP A 20 8.17 -6.83 0.65
C ASP A 20 7.03 -7.86 0.72
N ALA A 21 6.79 -8.39 1.92
CA ALA A 21 5.73 -9.38 2.14
C ALA A 21 4.34 -8.79 1.92
N LEU A 22 4.09 -7.55 2.36
CA LEU A 22 2.82 -6.87 2.13
C LEU A 22 2.62 -6.55 0.64
N LYS A 23 3.66 -6.10 -0.05
CA LYS A 23 3.60 -5.87 -1.50
C LYS A 23 3.22 -7.15 -2.25
N ALA A 24 3.94 -8.24 -1.99
CA ALA A 24 3.66 -9.53 -2.60
C ALA A 24 2.27 -10.09 -2.26
N TRP A 25 1.75 -9.76 -1.07
CA TRP A 25 0.37 -10.08 -0.70
C TRP A 25 -0.63 -9.30 -1.56
N LEU A 26 -0.46 -7.98 -1.67
CA LEU A 26 -1.36 -7.11 -2.44
C LEU A 26 -1.35 -7.41 -3.93
N GLU A 27 -0.19 -7.77 -4.51
CA GLU A 27 -0.08 -8.18 -5.91
C GLU A 27 -0.84 -9.47 -6.23
N ARG A 28 -1.15 -10.30 -5.22
CA ARG A 28 -1.82 -11.61 -5.35
C ARG A 28 -3.24 -11.62 -4.79
N GLU A 29 -3.71 -10.51 -4.21
CA GLU A 29 -5.04 -10.42 -3.65
C GLU A 29 -6.04 -10.15 -4.79
N ASN A 30 -7.09 -10.95 -4.90
CA ASN A 30 -8.16 -10.67 -5.86
C ASN A 30 -9.15 -9.65 -5.27
N PRO A 31 -9.65 -8.66 -6.04
CA PRO A 31 -9.32 -8.30 -7.44
C PRO A 31 -8.11 -7.36 -7.72
N LEU A 32 -7.22 -7.09 -6.75
CA LEU A 32 -6.02 -6.25 -7.04
C LEU A 32 -5.13 -6.87 -8.12
N GLU A 33 -4.94 -8.19 -8.06
CA GLU A 33 -4.19 -8.99 -9.04
C GLU A 33 -4.69 -8.74 -10.47
N GLU A 34 -6.01 -8.71 -10.68
CA GLU A 34 -6.61 -8.48 -12.01
C GLU A 34 -6.29 -7.07 -12.52
N LEU A 35 -6.39 -6.05 -11.66
CA LEU A 35 -6.07 -4.68 -12.04
C LEU A 35 -4.58 -4.48 -12.33
N VAL A 36 -3.71 -5.22 -11.64
CA VAL A 36 -2.27 -5.23 -11.92
C VAL A 36 -2.00 -5.92 -13.26
N ALA A 37 -2.63 -7.07 -13.51
CA ALA A 37 -2.50 -7.81 -14.77
C ALA A 37 -3.00 -7.01 -15.98
N ASP A 38 -4.08 -6.25 -15.82
CA ASP A 38 -4.64 -5.34 -16.83
C ASP A 38 -3.79 -4.07 -17.03
N GLY A 39 -2.74 -3.87 -16.23
CA GLY A 39 -1.90 -2.67 -16.26
C GLY A 39 -2.62 -1.39 -15.80
N ARG A 40 -3.75 -1.55 -15.09
CA ARG A 40 -4.57 -0.45 -14.55
C ARG A 40 -4.13 -0.05 -13.14
N LEU A 41 -3.42 -0.92 -12.43
CA LEU A 41 -2.91 -0.68 -11.09
C LEU A 41 -1.41 -0.95 -11.03
N HIS A 42 -0.65 0.00 -10.48
CA HIS A 42 0.77 -0.18 -10.20
C HIS A 42 1.00 -0.16 -8.70
N ILE A 43 1.66 -1.19 -8.16
CA ILE A 43 2.00 -1.28 -6.75
C ILE A 43 3.50 -1.00 -6.61
N LEU A 44 3.82 0.15 -6.03
CA LEU A 44 5.18 0.67 -5.92
C LEU A 44 5.60 0.72 -4.45
N GLU A 45 6.86 0.39 -4.19
CA GLU A 45 7.50 0.64 -2.91
C GLU A 45 8.29 1.96 -3.02
N GLN A 46 8.14 2.84 -2.03
CA GLN A 46 8.89 4.09 -1.98
C GLN A 46 9.27 4.48 -0.55
N PRO A 47 10.32 5.31 -0.37
CA PRO A 47 10.57 5.95 0.90
C PRO A 47 9.40 6.86 1.30
N ARG A 48 9.09 6.92 2.59
CA ARG A 48 8.12 7.89 3.13
C ARG A 48 8.49 9.32 2.73
N SER A 49 7.51 10.02 2.20
CA SER A 49 7.61 11.41 1.76
C SER A 49 7.53 12.43 2.90
N ASP A 50 7.10 12.01 4.09
CA ASP A 50 6.94 12.85 5.30
C ASP A 50 8.06 12.66 6.34
N ALA A 51 9.13 11.93 6.01
CA ALA A 51 10.24 11.71 6.93
C ALA A 51 11.09 12.99 7.10
N PRO A 52 11.30 13.50 8.34
CA PRO A 52 12.20 14.62 8.57
C PRO A 52 13.62 14.28 8.09
N PRO A 53 14.31 15.20 7.38
CA PRO A 53 15.69 14.97 6.96
C PRO A 53 16.57 14.79 8.20
N GLY A 54 17.23 13.63 8.30
CA GLY A 54 18.18 13.31 9.38
C GLY A 54 17.79 12.14 10.28
N HIS A 55 16.59 11.56 10.16
CA HIS A 55 16.30 10.25 10.74
C HIS A 55 16.87 9.15 9.83
N MET A 56 17.89 8.43 10.31
CA MET A 56 18.36 7.20 9.67
C MET A 56 17.28 6.13 9.82
N GLY A 57 16.41 6.04 8.82
CA GLY A 57 15.23 5.17 8.82
C GLY A 57 14.06 5.88 8.16
N ALA A 58 14.21 6.28 6.89
CA ALA A 58 13.05 6.63 6.09
C ALA A 58 12.20 5.35 6.04
N GLY A 59 11.14 5.28 6.84
CA GLY A 59 10.22 4.15 6.79
C GLY A 59 9.74 3.98 5.35
N MET A 60 9.64 2.75 4.88
CA MET A 60 9.11 2.50 3.54
C MET A 60 7.59 2.57 3.56
N GLU A 61 7.00 2.91 2.43
CA GLU A 61 5.55 2.88 2.20
C GLU A 61 5.24 2.24 0.85
N ILE A 62 4.03 1.68 0.74
CA ILE A 62 3.53 1.10 -0.51
C ILE A 62 2.52 2.08 -1.11
N LEU A 63 2.66 2.36 -2.39
CA LEU A 63 1.76 3.21 -3.16
C LEU A 63 1.08 2.39 -4.25
N LEU A 64 -0.25 2.32 -4.19
CA LEU A 64 -1.09 1.72 -5.23
C LEU A 64 -1.57 2.84 -6.14
N VAL A 65 -0.98 2.95 -7.33
CA VAL A 65 -1.29 4.00 -8.30
C VAL A 65 -2.26 3.45 -9.33
N LEU A 66 -3.47 4.01 -9.35
CA LEU A 66 -4.48 3.65 -10.32
C LEU A 66 -4.31 4.52 -11.57
N VAL A 67 -4.19 3.86 -12.73
CA VAL A 67 -3.97 4.48 -14.03
C VAL A 67 -5.08 4.10 -15.01
N GLY A 68 -5.39 5.01 -15.94
CA GLY A 68 -6.36 4.80 -17.00
C GLY A 68 -7.70 5.51 -16.81
N ALA A 69 -8.52 5.48 -17.88
CA ALA A 69 -9.83 6.12 -17.88
C ALA A 69 -10.79 5.40 -16.91
N GLY A 70 -11.59 6.16 -16.16
CA GLY A 70 -12.54 5.62 -15.19
C GLY A 70 -11.94 5.23 -13.82
N ALA A 71 -10.67 5.55 -13.56
CA ALA A 71 -10.01 5.33 -12.27
C ALA A 71 -10.82 5.90 -11.08
N GLU A 72 -11.46 7.04 -11.28
CA GLU A 72 -12.34 7.72 -10.32
C GLU A 72 -13.49 6.86 -9.81
N VAL A 73 -14.11 6.07 -10.70
CA VAL A 73 -15.33 5.31 -10.38
C VAL A 73 -15.02 4.13 -9.47
N ILE A 74 -13.86 3.49 -9.67
CA ILE A 74 -13.45 2.29 -8.93
C ILE A 74 -12.56 2.60 -7.72
N PHE A 75 -12.12 3.85 -7.56
CA PHE A 75 -11.17 4.23 -6.51
C PHE A 75 -11.69 3.97 -5.10
N GLY A 76 -12.97 4.27 -4.84
CA GLY A 76 -13.58 4.05 -3.52
C GLY A 76 -13.59 2.56 -3.14
N GLU A 77 -14.00 1.72 -4.09
CA GLU A 77 -14.00 0.26 -3.92
C GLU A 77 -12.59 -0.29 -3.71
N LEU A 78 -11.63 0.21 -4.49
CA LEU A 78 -10.22 -0.16 -4.36
C LEU A 78 -9.64 0.24 -3.00
N LEU A 79 -10.01 1.42 -2.47
CA LEU A 79 -9.57 1.88 -1.16
C LEU A 79 -10.07 0.96 -0.05
N GLU A 80 -11.37 0.64 -0.05
CA GLU A 80 -11.94 -0.27 0.92
C GLU A 80 -11.32 -1.67 0.83
N GLN A 81 -11.15 -2.17 -0.39
CA GLN A 81 -10.55 -3.47 -0.63
C GLN A 81 -9.09 -3.51 -0.18
N THR A 82 -8.31 -2.48 -0.48
CA THR A 82 -6.93 -2.34 -0.01
C THR A 82 -6.90 -2.38 1.52
N GLY A 83 -7.81 -1.66 2.19
CA GLY A 83 -7.95 -1.71 3.64
C GLY A 83 -8.21 -3.13 4.17
N ARG A 84 -9.13 -3.88 3.54
CA ARG A 84 -9.44 -5.27 3.88
C ARG A 84 -8.24 -6.19 3.65
N ALA A 85 -7.55 -6.06 2.52
CA ALA A 85 -6.39 -6.87 2.17
C ALA A 85 -5.23 -6.66 3.16
N VAL A 86 -4.93 -5.42 3.51
CA VAL A 86 -3.88 -5.09 4.50
C VAL A 86 -4.26 -5.63 5.88
N ALA A 87 -5.54 -5.54 6.28
CA ALA A 87 -6.01 -6.12 7.53
C ALA A 87 -5.87 -7.66 7.56
N ALA A 88 -6.20 -8.34 6.44
CA ALA A 88 -6.03 -9.77 6.29
C ALA A 88 -4.56 -10.20 6.34
N TRP A 89 -3.68 -9.47 5.64
CA TRP A 89 -2.24 -9.67 5.71
C TRP A 89 -1.72 -9.53 7.15
N ARG A 90 -2.15 -8.50 7.88
CA ARG A 90 -1.72 -8.26 9.27
C ARG A 90 -2.09 -9.40 10.20
N GLU A 91 -3.32 -9.90 10.07
CA GLU A 91 -3.79 -11.04 10.87
C GLU A 91 -3.03 -12.32 10.51
N ASN A 92 -2.73 -12.54 9.22
CA ASN A 92 -1.87 -13.65 8.80
C ASN A 92 -0.45 -13.51 9.36
N ARG A 93 0.14 -12.32 9.29
CA ARG A 93 1.48 -12.00 9.79
C ARG A 93 1.62 -12.27 11.29
N ARG A 94 0.59 -11.92 12.07
CA ARG A 94 0.48 -12.20 13.50
C ARG A 94 0.49 -13.70 13.81
N ARG A 95 -0.06 -14.52 12.92
CA ARG A 95 -0.10 -15.98 13.07
C ARG A 95 1.19 -16.66 12.65
N VAL A 96 1.87 -16.11 11.64
CA VAL A 96 3.00 -16.77 10.97
C VAL A 96 4.35 -16.43 11.61
N GLU A 97 4.58 -15.20 12.05
CA GLU A 97 5.84 -14.89 12.74
C GLU A 97 5.63 -14.26 14.14
N PRO A 98 6.54 -14.56 15.09
CA PRO A 98 6.44 -14.09 16.45
C PRO A 98 6.69 -12.58 16.55
N GLY A 99 5.84 -11.89 17.29
CA GLY A 99 5.93 -10.44 17.53
C GLY A 99 4.61 -9.71 17.23
N PRO A 100 4.41 -8.50 17.76
CA PRO A 100 3.28 -7.68 17.38
C PRO A 100 3.41 -7.28 15.90
N PRO A 101 2.37 -7.43 15.08
CA PRO A 101 2.42 -6.93 13.71
C PRO A 101 2.37 -5.39 13.72
N PRO A 102 3.05 -4.72 12.77
CA PRO A 102 3.08 -3.26 12.71
C PRO A 102 1.67 -2.69 12.54
N GLU A 103 1.44 -1.49 13.08
CA GLU A 103 0.22 -0.73 12.82
C GLU A 103 0.18 -0.28 11.36
N GLN A 104 -0.96 -0.49 10.70
CA GLN A 104 -1.18 -0.07 9.33
C GLN A 104 -2.02 1.20 9.25
N ARG A 105 -1.73 2.02 8.24
CA ARG A 105 -2.57 3.14 7.83
C ARG A 105 -2.75 3.13 6.32
N VAL A 106 -3.98 3.26 5.87
CA VAL A 106 -4.33 3.28 4.44
C VAL A 106 -5.03 4.61 4.16
N ASP A 107 -4.37 5.48 3.41
CA ASP A 107 -4.87 6.83 3.10
C ASP A 107 -4.97 7.02 1.58
N PRO A 108 -6.04 7.65 1.06
CA PRO A 108 -6.06 8.12 -0.32
C PRO A 108 -5.05 9.26 -0.51
N VAL A 109 -4.38 9.29 -1.67
CA VAL A 109 -3.43 10.32 -2.07
C VAL A 109 -3.80 10.84 -3.45
N ASN A 110 -3.87 12.17 -3.58
CA ASN A 110 -3.93 12.86 -4.86
C ASN A 110 -2.51 13.26 -5.27
N PRO A 111 -1.83 12.53 -6.16
CA PRO A 111 -0.51 12.92 -6.71
C PRO A 111 -0.53 14.18 -7.60
N GLY A 112 -1.55 15.03 -7.49
CA GLY A 112 -1.72 16.29 -8.23
C GLY A 112 -1.81 17.55 -7.36
N GLU A 113 -1.71 17.41 -6.03
CA GLU A 113 -1.62 18.53 -5.09
C GLU A 113 -0.25 18.48 -4.40
N GLU A 114 0.77 18.99 -5.10
CA GLU A 114 1.97 19.59 -4.46
C GLU A 114 1.85 21.11 -4.54
#